data_AF-A0A926EV64-F1
#
_entry.id   AF-A0A926EV64-F1
#
_cell.length_a   1.000
_cell.length_b   1.000
_cell.length_c   1.000
_cell.angle_alpha   90.00
_cell.angle_beta   90.00
_cell.angle_gamma   90.00
#
_symmetry.space_group_name_H-M   'P 1'
#
loop_
_entity.id
_entity.type
_entity.pdbx_description
1 polymer ?
#
loop_
_entity_poly.entity_id
_entity_poly.type
_entity_poly.pdbx_seq_one_letter_code
_entity_poly.pdbx_strand_id
1 'polypeptide(L)'
;MKKYLVFILAIVMAVAAVIPSYADDGFAVKQSVVKLDEGLCNINVAVPYFEGFKGADEINTKIRNLVIDYIGDARTTGIELEKIKEEAIKNGETFNETFNARSTLDIYYDYSLNGDILSVQLYIDTYSGGAHGMNFINSITANISTGEIYGFKDLFKDSKAGTKLVNELIISSIKEDPETYVDSTSQTILEKNGEFDYYLNGNKLVIYFGLYEIAAYASGIPQFEIELDQIKDLLKDNIYNSIKDGAERGYINYNGNDIKGGHKVLEKDMPLIPLRDMAEAMGYKISWNRNDGAIIDGKGAIKDDSQFIIDGITYVPFQFFRDTLDENIYLGYLSDGSFAVRAFDKDGYENNFDRLIKDFRFPSSEKEAVEMYADAVTSRNGAVQYGLLSDKLRKEKYSTLYELNFVTGTSSPWVDSYKISKTGDYSYRIDFTLKTSVPDDVSTSTFDIKAEQVNESWRITSIK
;
A
#
# COMPACT_ATOMS: atom_id res chain seq x y z
N MET A 1 54.49 -10.59 2.37
CA MET A 1 53.43 -11.48 1.83
C MET A 1 52.09 -10.96 2.34
N LYS A 2 51.34 -10.24 1.51
CA LYS A 2 49.99 -9.74 1.82
C LYS A 2 49.01 -10.90 1.66
N LYS A 3 48.35 -11.32 2.74
CA LYS A 3 47.22 -12.25 2.66
C LYS A 3 45.94 -11.43 2.63
N TYR A 4 45.23 -11.53 1.50
CA TYR A 4 43.83 -11.17 1.37
C TYR A 4 43.02 -12.10 2.30
N LEU A 5 42.20 -11.55 3.19
CA LEU A 5 41.13 -12.31 3.83
C LEU A 5 39.80 -11.76 3.34
N VAL A 6 39.18 -12.53 2.45
CA VAL A 6 37.77 -12.46 2.10
C VAL A 6 37.04 -13.25 3.19
N PHE A 7 36.15 -12.61 3.94
CA PHE A 7 35.19 -13.32 4.79
C PHE A 7 33.83 -13.32 4.10
N ILE A 8 33.52 -14.44 3.44
CA ILE A 8 32.16 -14.87 3.16
C ILE A 8 31.91 -16.01 4.14
N LEU A 9 30.95 -15.86 5.04
CA LEU A 9 30.42 -17.00 5.79
C LEU A 9 28.91 -16.82 6.00
N ALA A 10 28.15 -17.20 4.97
CA ALA A 10 26.74 -17.53 5.12
C ALA A 10 26.66 -19.02 5.46
N ILE A 11 26.17 -19.36 6.65
CA ILE A 11 25.78 -20.73 7.00
C ILE A 11 24.26 -20.72 7.11
N VAL A 12 23.60 -21.11 6.03
CA VAL A 12 22.18 -21.47 6.01
C VAL A 12 22.11 -22.99 6.14
N MET A 13 21.63 -23.49 7.27
CA MET A 13 21.26 -24.89 7.41
C MET A 13 19.88 -25.09 6.79
N ALA A 14 19.84 -25.63 5.57
CA ALA A 14 18.61 -26.09 4.94
C ALA A 14 18.28 -27.51 5.43
N VAL A 15 17.19 -27.65 6.18
CA VAL A 15 16.55 -28.95 6.41
C VAL A 15 15.49 -29.11 5.32
N ALA A 16 15.80 -29.90 4.30
CA ALA A 16 14.87 -30.24 3.23
C ALA A 16 13.86 -31.28 3.75
N ALA A 17 12.65 -30.82 4.10
CA ALA A 17 11.48 -31.70 4.15
C ALA A 17 10.95 -31.85 2.73
N VAL A 18 11.07 -33.04 2.15
CA VAL A 18 10.48 -33.38 0.85
C VAL A 18 8.97 -33.51 1.06
N ILE A 19 8.22 -32.46 0.70
CA ILE A 19 6.76 -32.50 0.57
C ILE A 19 6.47 -32.91 -0.87
N PRO A 20 5.62 -33.92 -1.13
CA PRO A 20 5.32 -34.38 -2.47
C PRO A 20 4.64 -33.26 -3.28
N SER A 21 5.22 -32.89 -4.43
CA SER A 21 4.64 -31.91 -5.34
C SER A 21 3.44 -32.52 -6.06
N TYR A 22 2.25 -32.19 -5.58
CA TYR A 22 1.09 -32.11 -6.44
C TYR A 22 1.18 -30.78 -7.20
N ALA A 23 0.82 -30.79 -8.48
CA ALA A 23 0.78 -29.58 -9.29
C ALA A 23 -0.31 -28.65 -8.73
N ASP A 24 0.12 -27.64 -7.96
CA ASP A 24 -0.72 -26.51 -7.54
C ASP A 24 -0.12 -25.24 -8.16
N ASP A 25 -0.99 -24.43 -8.77
CA ASP A 25 -0.66 -23.19 -9.45
C ASP A 25 0.15 -22.27 -8.52
N GLY A 26 1.35 -21.88 -8.92
CA GLY A 26 2.30 -21.17 -8.05
C GLY A 26 1.83 -19.81 -7.55
N PHE A 27 0.70 -19.28 -8.01
CA PHE A 27 0.19 -17.98 -7.59
C PHE A 27 -0.30 -17.99 -6.13
N ALA A 28 0.36 -17.23 -5.27
CA ALA A 28 -0.05 -17.03 -3.88
C ALA A 28 -0.06 -15.54 -3.51
N VAL A 29 -0.94 -15.17 -2.59
CA VAL A 29 -1.06 -13.82 -2.04
C VAL A 29 -1.08 -13.89 -0.52
N LYS A 30 -0.13 -13.20 0.11
CA LYS A 30 -0.11 -12.90 1.55
C LYS A 30 -0.45 -11.43 1.78
N GLN A 31 -0.73 -11.07 3.02
CA GLN A 31 -1.14 -9.72 3.41
C GLN A 31 -0.06 -9.09 4.26
N SER A 32 0.58 -8.04 3.77
CA SER A 32 1.48 -7.20 4.56
C SER A 32 0.65 -6.17 5.30
N VAL A 33 0.89 -6.02 6.60
CA VAL A 33 0.12 -5.12 7.46
C VAL A 33 1.05 -4.24 8.29
N VAL A 34 0.90 -2.93 8.16
CA VAL A 34 1.63 -1.94 8.96
C VAL A 34 0.62 -1.06 9.68
N LYS A 35 0.52 -1.26 11.01
CA LYS A 35 -0.27 -0.43 11.92
C LYS A 35 0.61 0.37 12.86
N LEU A 36 0.28 1.66 13.03
CA LEU A 36 0.88 2.59 13.98
C LEU A 36 -0.19 3.55 14.49
N ASP A 37 -0.25 3.74 15.81
CA ASP A 37 -1.03 4.80 16.45
C ASP A 37 -0.12 5.50 17.45
N GLU A 38 0.43 6.66 17.05
CA GLU A 38 1.46 7.39 17.80
C GLU A 38 1.14 8.89 17.77
N GLY A 39 0.67 9.43 18.90
CA GLY A 39 0.34 10.85 19.03
C GLY A 39 -0.70 11.30 17.99
N LEU A 40 -0.37 12.33 17.22
CA LEU A 40 -1.18 12.83 16.09
C LEU A 40 -0.96 12.08 14.77
N CYS A 41 -0.30 10.91 14.76
CA CYS A 41 -0.12 10.06 13.59
C CYS A 41 -0.90 8.74 13.74
N ASN A 42 -1.67 8.37 12.73
CA ASN A 42 -2.32 7.07 12.62
C ASN A 42 -2.05 6.48 11.24
N ILE A 43 -1.54 5.26 11.20
CA ILE A 43 -1.23 4.54 9.96
C ILE A 43 -1.87 3.17 10.04
N ASN A 44 -2.63 2.82 9.01
CA ASN A 44 -3.24 1.51 8.84
C ASN A 44 -3.12 1.06 7.37
N VAL A 45 -2.08 0.28 7.10
CA VAL A 45 -1.75 -0.24 5.78
C VAL A 45 -2.04 -1.73 5.72
N ALA A 46 -2.78 -2.16 4.70
CA ALA A 46 -2.91 -3.54 4.25
C ALA A 46 -2.60 -3.61 2.75
N VAL A 47 -1.57 -4.35 2.35
CA VAL A 47 -1.17 -4.47 0.95
C VAL A 47 -0.84 -5.92 0.58
N PRO A 48 -1.00 -6.32 -0.69
CA PRO A 48 -0.74 -7.69 -1.09
C PRO A 48 0.77 -7.93 -1.19
N TYR A 49 1.17 -9.14 -0.85
CA TYR A 49 2.49 -9.67 -1.08
C TYR A 49 2.37 -10.94 -1.92
N PHE A 50 2.79 -10.82 -3.18
CA PHE A 50 2.62 -11.84 -4.20
C PHE A 50 3.79 -12.84 -4.20
N GLU A 51 3.50 -14.12 -4.41
CA GLU A 51 4.51 -15.18 -4.49
C GLU A 51 4.20 -16.17 -5.63
N GLY A 52 5.28 -16.85 -6.07
CA GLY A 52 5.25 -18.03 -6.94
C GLY A 52 4.83 -17.82 -8.40
N PHE A 53 5.00 -16.61 -8.93
CA PHE A 53 4.96 -16.33 -10.37
C PHE A 53 6.06 -15.34 -10.80
N LYS A 54 6.30 -15.21 -12.11
CA LYS A 54 7.33 -14.30 -12.63
C LYS A 54 6.89 -12.85 -12.46
N GLY A 55 7.79 -11.99 -12.01
CA GLY A 55 7.49 -10.57 -11.80
C GLY A 55 6.85 -10.26 -10.43
N ALA A 56 6.54 -11.26 -9.60
CA ALA A 56 6.04 -11.05 -8.24
C ALA A 56 6.95 -10.11 -7.42
N ASP A 57 8.27 -10.32 -7.46
CA ASP A 57 9.24 -9.47 -6.75
C ASP A 57 9.23 -8.02 -7.25
N GLU A 58 9.04 -7.78 -8.54
CA GLU A 58 8.98 -6.43 -9.11
C GLU A 58 7.70 -5.70 -8.68
N ILE A 59 6.56 -6.40 -8.72
CA ILE A 59 5.28 -5.88 -8.22
C ILE A 59 5.39 -5.56 -6.72
N ASN A 60 5.87 -6.51 -5.92
CA ASN A 60 6.08 -6.32 -4.48
C ASN A 60 7.02 -5.14 -4.18
N THR A 61 8.07 -4.95 -5.00
CA THR A 61 8.99 -3.82 -4.84
C THR A 61 8.31 -2.49 -5.15
N LYS A 62 7.49 -2.42 -6.21
CA LYS A 62 6.71 -1.21 -6.54
C LYS A 62 5.74 -0.84 -5.41
N ILE A 63 4.96 -1.81 -4.94
CA ILE A 63 4.03 -1.64 -3.82
C ILE A 63 4.78 -1.18 -2.57
N ARG A 64 5.89 -1.85 -2.23
CA ARG A 64 6.70 -1.50 -1.05
C ARG A 64 7.23 -0.07 -1.13
N ASN A 65 7.79 0.35 -2.27
CA ASN A 65 8.34 1.69 -2.41
C ASN A 65 7.26 2.77 -2.25
N LEU A 66 6.08 2.55 -2.85
CA LEU A 66 4.93 3.43 -2.69
C LEU A 66 4.51 3.55 -1.23
N VAL A 67 4.31 2.41 -0.57
CA VAL A 67 3.87 2.33 0.84
C VAL A 67 4.87 3.00 1.78
N ILE A 68 6.18 2.78 1.58
CA ILE A 68 7.22 3.42 2.40
C ILE A 68 7.12 4.94 2.33
N ASP A 69 6.92 5.47 1.13
CA ASP A 69 6.93 6.92 0.92
C ASP A 69 5.70 7.55 1.59
N TYR A 70 4.52 6.93 1.45
CA TYR A 70 3.33 7.35 2.20
C TYR A 70 3.52 7.24 3.73
N ILE A 71 4.11 6.14 4.23
CA ILE A 71 4.45 6.00 5.66
C ILE A 71 5.38 7.14 6.10
N GLY A 72 6.39 7.44 5.28
CA GLY A 72 7.35 8.51 5.52
C GLY A 72 6.67 9.87 5.66
N ASP A 73 5.79 10.20 4.72
CA ASP A 73 5.03 11.44 4.69
C ASP A 73 4.09 11.57 5.89
N ALA A 74 3.33 10.50 6.19
CA ALA A 74 2.41 10.48 7.33
C ALA A 74 3.14 10.64 8.67
N ARG A 75 4.27 9.93 8.86
CA ARG A 75 5.06 10.06 10.09
C ARG A 75 5.70 11.44 10.23
N THR A 76 6.23 12.00 9.15
CA THR A 76 6.78 13.36 9.17
C THR A 76 5.71 14.38 9.51
N THR A 77 4.55 14.31 8.86
CA THR A 77 3.40 15.18 9.12
C THR A 77 2.94 15.08 10.57
N GLY A 78 2.80 13.87 11.10
CA GLY A 78 2.41 13.66 12.50
C GLY A 78 3.39 14.30 13.49
N ILE A 79 4.70 14.19 13.24
CA ILE A 79 5.74 14.82 14.06
C ILE A 79 5.69 16.35 13.97
N GLU A 80 5.42 16.91 12.79
CA GLU A 80 5.24 18.36 12.64
C GLU A 80 3.99 18.87 13.35
N LEU A 81 2.88 18.14 13.27
CA LEU A 81 1.65 18.46 14.00
C LEU A 81 1.87 18.44 15.52
N GLU A 82 2.66 17.51 16.05
CA GLU A 82 3.01 17.51 17.48
C GLU A 82 3.83 18.74 17.88
N LYS A 83 4.78 19.19 17.04
CA LYS A 83 5.52 20.44 17.29
C LYS A 83 4.58 21.65 17.32
N ILE A 84 3.65 21.74 16.36
CA ILE A 84 2.64 22.80 16.30
C ILE A 84 1.76 22.77 17.55
N LYS A 85 1.32 21.58 17.97
CA LYS A 85 0.54 21.40 19.20
C LYS A 85 1.29 21.87 20.44
N GLU A 86 2.58 21.55 20.57
CA GLU A 86 3.41 22.04 21.67
C GLU A 86 3.54 23.57 21.67
N GLU A 87 3.69 24.20 20.51
CA GLU A 87 3.76 25.65 20.37
C GLU A 87 2.43 26.34 20.70
N ALA A 88 1.32 25.79 20.20
CA ALA A 88 -0.04 26.28 20.51
C ALA A 88 -0.31 26.24 22.02
N ILE A 89 0.05 25.15 22.69
CA ILE A 89 -0.08 25.02 24.16
C ILE A 89 0.77 26.07 24.88
N LYS A 90 2.01 26.33 24.43
CA LYS A 90 2.87 27.39 25.01
C LYS A 90 2.26 28.79 24.85
N ASN A 91 1.48 29.01 23.80
CA ASN A 91 0.79 30.27 23.52
C ASN A 91 -0.59 30.38 24.20
N GLY A 92 -1.03 29.35 24.92
CA GLY A 92 -2.33 29.33 25.61
C GLY A 92 -3.52 29.00 24.71
N GLU A 93 -3.28 28.37 23.56
CA GLU A 93 -4.32 27.94 22.62
C GLU A 93 -4.72 26.47 22.84
N THR A 94 -5.96 26.11 22.50
CA THR A 94 -6.43 24.72 22.49
C THR A 94 -6.25 24.11 21.10
N PHE A 95 -5.26 23.23 20.93
CA PHE A 95 -4.92 22.66 19.61
C PHE A 95 -6.12 22.04 18.85
N ASN A 96 -6.96 21.26 19.54
CA ASN A 96 -8.11 20.62 18.90
C ASN A 96 -9.21 21.62 18.48
N GLU A 97 -9.35 22.74 19.18
CA GLU A 97 -10.34 23.78 18.83
C GLU A 97 -9.82 24.66 17.69
N THR A 98 -8.50 24.92 17.67
CA THR A 98 -7.87 25.79 16.68
C THR A 98 -7.56 25.07 15.36
N PHE A 99 -7.02 23.86 15.42
CA PHE A 99 -6.46 23.16 14.26
C PHE A 99 -7.23 21.89 13.89
N ASN A 100 -7.74 21.16 14.88
CA ASN A 100 -8.42 19.86 14.71
C ASN A 100 -7.71 18.94 13.68
N ALA A 101 -6.38 18.89 13.73
CA ALA A 101 -5.57 18.22 12.71
C ALA A 101 -4.97 16.92 13.25
N ARG A 102 -4.94 15.91 12.39
CA ARG A 102 -4.26 14.63 12.63
C ARG A 102 -3.70 14.14 11.31
N SER A 103 -2.54 13.49 11.35
CA SER A 103 -2.03 12.74 10.21
C SER A 103 -2.63 11.33 10.22
N THR A 104 -3.40 10.99 9.18
CA THR A 104 -3.90 9.62 8.96
C THR A 104 -3.43 9.12 7.60
N LEU A 105 -3.11 7.82 7.54
CA LEU A 105 -2.82 7.08 6.32
C LEU A 105 -3.53 5.74 6.39
N ASP A 106 -4.48 5.54 5.48
CA ASP A 106 -5.13 4.27 5.24
C ASP A 106 -4.71 3.78 3.85
N ILE A 107 -4.18 2.57 3.76
CA ILE A 107 -3.92 1.92 2.46
C ILE A 107 -4.57 0.55 2.50
N TYR A 108 -5.36 0.24 1.48
CA TYR A 108 -5.90 -1.10 1.28
C TYR A 108 -5.86 -1.47 -0.20
N TYR A 109 -6.13 -2.73 -0.52
CA TYR A 109 -6.00 -3.22 -1.88
C TYR A 109 -7.20 -3.99 -2.38
N ASP A 110 -7.26 -4.11 -3.70
CA ASP A 110 -8.03 -5.12 -4.40
C ASP A 110 -7.15 -5.73 -5.50
N TYR A 111 -7.50 -6.94 -5.95
CA TYR A 111 -6.90 -7.51 -7.15
C TYR A 111 -7.84 -8.48 -7.85
N SER A 112 -7.63 -8.63 -9.15
CA SER A 112 -8.22 -9.68 -9.98
C SER A 112 -7.11 -10.47 -10.69
N LEU A 113 -7.27 -11.78 -10.78
CA LEU A 113 -6.45 -12.65 -11.60
C LEU A 113 -7.35 -13.34 -12.62
N ASN A 114 -7.24 -12.93 -13.88
CA ASN A 114 -8.02 -13.46 -14.99
C ASN A 114 -7.05 -14.06 -16.02
N GLY A 115 -7.04 -15.39 -16.15
CA GLY A 115 -6.01 -16.09 -16.93
C GLY A 115 -4.62 -15.74 -16.43
N ASP A 116 -3.76 -15.25 -17.34
CA ASP A 116 -2.40 -14.82 -17.01
C ASP A 116 -2.32 -13.35 -16.56
N ILE A 117 -3.44 -12.62 -16.50
CA ILE A 117 -3.44 -11.18 -16.23
C ILE A 117 -3.85 -10.91 -14.78
N LEU A 118 -2.91 -10.37 -14.02
CA LEU A 118 -3.12 -9.82 -12.70
C LEU A 118 -3.37 -8.32 -12.82
N SER A 119 -4.43 -7.80 -12.22
CA SER A 119 -4.65 -6.36 -12.06
C SER A 119 -4.86 -6.05 -10.58
N VAL A 120 -4.00 -5.19 -10.02
CA VAL A 120 -3.97 -4.81 -8.61
C VAL A 120 -4.35 -3.34 -8.49
N GLN A 121 -5.16 -3.01 -7.49
CA GLN A 121 -5.49 -1.65 -7.11
C GLN A 121 -5.06 -1.44 -5.66
N LEU A 122 -4.40 -0.32 -5.39
CA LEU A 122 -4.13 0.20 -4.07
C LEU A 122 -4.95 1.47 -3.90
N TYR A 123 -5.82 1.48 -2.91
CA TYR A 123 -6.57 2.65 -2.49
C TYR A 123 -5.80 3.29 -1.33
N ILE A 124 -5.49 4.57 -1.46
CA ILE A 124 -4.73 5.32 -0.47
C ILE A 124 -5.56 6.52 -0.04
N ASP A 125 -5.91 6.58 1.25
CA ASP A 125 -6.61 7.71 1.85
C ASP A 125 -5.68 8.37 2.87
N THR A 126 -5.51 9.69 2.76
CA THR A 126 -4.69 10.48 3.68
C THR A 126 -5.46 11.66 4.25
N TYR A 127 -5.16 12.04 5.48
CA TYR A 127 -5.64 13.27 6.09
C TYR A 127 -4.52 13.90 6.89
N SER A 128 -4.43 15.22 6.87
CA SER A 128 -3.43 15.98 7.65
C SER A 128 -4.02 17.22 8.33
N GLY A 129 -5.35 17.36 8.35
CA GLY A 129 -6.08 18.56 8.74
C GLY A 129 -6.82 19.21 7.57
N GLY A 130 -7.56 20.30 7.86
CA GLY A 130 -8.33 21.02 6.85
C GLY A 130 -9.73 20.42 6.60
N ALA A 131 -10.34 20.83 5.48
CA ALA A 131 -11.76 20.55 5.20
C ALA A 131 -12.05 19.09 4.82
N HIS A 132 -11.11 18.38 4.20
CA HIS A 132 -11.25 16.99 3.77
C HIS A 132 -9.87 16.34 3.61
N GLY A 133 -9.86 15.00 3.50
CA GLY A 133 -8.66 14.23 3.15
C GLY A 133 -8.37 14.21 1.66
N MET A 134 -7.44 13.36 1.25
CA MET A 134 -7.08 13.10 -0.13
C MET A 134 -7.10 11.60 -0.37
N ASN A 135 -7.74 11.19 -1.47
CA ASN A 135 -7.88 9.79 -1.84
C ASN A 135 -7.19 9.57 -3.19
N PHE A 136 -6.52 8.43 -3.34
CA PHE A 136 -5.78 8.07 -4.54
C PHE A 136 -6.02 6.60 -4.89
N ILE A 137 -5.92 6.29 -6.19
CA ILE A 137 -5.83 4.91 -6.68
C ILE A 137 -4.49 4.75 -7.37
N ASN A 138 -3.70 3.77 -6.95
CA ASN A 138 -2.54 3.30 -7.70
C ASN A 138 -2.82 1.91 -8.23
N SER A 139 -2.52 1.66 -9.51
CA SER A 139 -2.85 0.41 -10.16
C SER A 139 -1.63 -0.22 -10.82
N ILE A 140 -1.58 -1.55 -10.80
CA ILE A 140 -0.54 -2.35 -11.45
C ILE A 140 -1.22 -3.48 -12.20
N THR A 141 -1.02 -3.54 -13.52
CA THR A 141 -1.48 -4.65 -14.35
C THR A 141 -0.26 -5.39 -14.91
N ALA A 142 -0.23 -6.71 -14.79
CA ALA A 142 0.91 -7.53 -15.18
C ALA A 142 0.49 -8.88 -15.76
N ASN A 143 1.35 -9.46 -16.59
CA ASN A 143 1.25 -10.84 -17.01
C ASN A 143 2.09 -11.74 -16.09
N ILE A 144 1.45 -12.66 -15.37
CA ILE A 144 2.11 -13.51 -14.36
C ILE A 144 3.01 -14.61 -14.97
N SER A 145 2.78 -14.94 -16.23
CA SER A 145 3.54 -15.95 -16.99
C SER A 145 4.85 -15.40 -17.57
N THR A 146 4.88 -14.11 -17.92
CA THR A 146 6.06 -13.42 -18.46
C THR A 146 6.78 -12.54 -17.44
N GLY A 147 6.06 -12.04 -16.43
CA GLY A 147 6.52 -11.01 -15.50
C GLY A 147 6.48 -9.59 -16.07
N GLU A 148 5.90 -9.39 -17.25
CA GLU A 148 5.77 -8.08 -17.89
C GLU A 148 4.68 -7.26 -17.20
N ILE A 149 5.01 -6.03 -16.80
CA ILE A 149 4.07 -5.04 -16.28
C ILE A 149 3.58 -4.18 -17.44
N TYR A 150 2.27 -4.10 -17.64
CA TYR A 150 1.64 -3.43 -18.76
C TYR A 150 1.26 -1.99 -18.41
N GLY A 151 1.76 -1.04 -19.20
CA GLY A 151 1.13 0.27 -19.35
C GLY A 151 -0.11 0.18 -20.24
N PHE A 152 -0.94 1.23 -20.24
CA PHE A 152 -2.18 1.26 -21.03
C PHE A 152 -1.94 0.93 -22.51
N LYS A 153 -0.88 1.50 -23.10
CA LYS A 153 -0.53 1.29 -24.52
C LYS A 153 -0.18 -0.16 -24.83
N ASP A 154 0.31 -0.90 -23.85
CA ASP A 154 0.71 -2.29 -24.03
C ASP A 154 -0.48 -3.24 -24.17
N LEU A 155 -1.70 -2.77 -23.86
CA LEU A 155 -2.93 -3.56 -24.03
C LEU A 155 -3.28 -3.81 -25.50
N PHE A 156 -2.83 -2.94 -26.40
CA PHE A 156 -3.31 -2.87 -27.78
C PHE A 156 -2.27 -3.38 -28.79
N LYS A 157 -2.77 -3.94 -29.90
CA LYS A 157 -1.98 -4.30 -31.10
C LYS A 157 -1.42 -3.05 -31.79
N ASP A 158 -2.26 -2.02 -31.89
CA ASP A 158 -1.91 -0.67 -32.34
C ASP A 158 -2.32 0.32 -31.23
N SER A 159 -1.31 0.81 -30.49
CA SER A 159 -1.54 1.68 -29.35
C SER A 159 -2.16 3.02 -29.74
N LYS A 160 -1.96 3.52 -30.97
CA LYS A 160 -2.58 4.78 -31.43
C LYS A 160 -4.06 4.58 -31.70
N ALA A 161 -4.43 3.48 -32.36
CA ALA A 161 -5.84 3.14 -32.60
C ALA A 161 -6.57 2.91 -31.27
N GLY A 162 -5.98 2.15 -30.35
CA GLY A 162 -6.54 1.91 -29.02
C GLY A 162 -6.74 3.20 -28.21
N THR A 163 -5.71 4.04 -28.15
CA THR A 163 -5.77 5.35 -27.48
C THR A 163 -6.88 6.22 -28.07
N LYS A 164 -6.99 6.28 -29.40
CA LYS A 164 -8.01 7.09 -30.08
C LYS A 164 -9.43 6.61 -29.71
N LEU A 165 -9.69 5.31 -29.77
CA LEU A 165 -11.01 4.76 -29.46
C LEU A 165 -11.38 4.99 -27.99
N VAL A 166 -10.44 4.77 -27.07
CA VAL A 166 -10.66 5.03 -25.63
C VAL A 166 -10.96 6.51 -25.37
N ASN A 167 -10.23 7.44 -26.00
CA ASN A 167 -10.55 8.87 -25.92
C ASN A 167 -11.97 9.17 -26.39
N GLU A 168 -12.39 8.60 -27.52
CA GLU A 168 -13.73 8.80 -28.07
C GLU A 168 -14.81 8.28 -27.12
N LEU A 169 -14.60 7.12 -26.49
CA LEU A 169 -15.53 6.54 -25.51
C LEU A 169 -15.64 7.39 -24.24
N ILE A 170 -14.52 7.84 -23.66
CA ILE A 170 -14.52 8.70 -22.47
C ILE A 170 -15.19 10.05 -22.78
N ILE A 171 -14.83 10.69 -23.90
CA ILE A 171 -15.43 11.97 -24.31
C ILE A 171 -16.93 11.81 -24.58
N SER A 172 -17.38 10.67 -25.10
CA SER A 172 -18.81 10.39 -25.27
C SER A 172 -19.52 10.27 -23.93
N SER A 173 -18.95 9.54 -22.98
CA SER A 173 -19.52 9.38 -21.63
C SER A 173 -19.65 10.73 -20.90
N ILE A 174 -18.64 11.60 -21.01
CA ILE A 174 -18.70 12.95 -20.42
C ILE A 174 -19.82 13.81 -21.01
N LYS A 175 -20.14 13.64 -22.30
CA LYS A 175 -21.22 14.41 -22.93
C LYS A 175 -22.61 13.99 -22.47
N GLU A 176 -22.74 12.80 -21.87
CA GLU A 176 -24.00 12.34 -21.27
C GLU A 176 -24.26 12.99 -19.91
N ASP A 177 -23.22 13.50 -19.25
CA ASP A 177 -23.29 14.22 -17.97
C ASP A 177 -22.35 15.44 -17.93
N PRO A 178 -22.61 16.48 -18.73
CA PRO A 178 -21.69 17.61 -18.90
C PRO A 178 -21.60 18.53 -17.66
N GLU A 179 -22.55 18.45 -16.73
CA GLU A 179 -22.57 19.31 -15.53
C GLU A 179 -21.51 18.89 -14.49
N THR A 180 -21.11 17.61 -14.51
CA THR A 180 -20.13 17.04 -13.58
C THR A 180 -18.69 17.44 -13.91
N TYR A 181 -18.40 17.71 -15.19
CA TYR A 181 -17.04 17.89 -15.70
C TYR A 181 -16.76 19.33 -16.11
N VAL A 182 -15.49 19.74 -16.01
CA VAL A 182 -15.07 21.10 -16.42
C VAL A 182 -14.90 21.20 -17.94
N ASP A 183 -15.09 22.39 -18.51
CA ASP A 183 -15.01 22.63 -19.97
C ASP A 183 -13.70 22.14 -20.61
N SER A 184 -12.58 22.18 -19.88
CA SER A 184 -11.26 21.76 -20.38
C SER A 184 -11.05 20.25 -20.40
N THR A 185 -11.97 19.44 -19.87
CA THR A 185 -11.79 18.00 -19.67
C THR A 185 -11.42 17.25 -20.95
N SER A 186 -12.07 17.58 -22.07
CA SER A 186 -11.77 16.92 -23.35
C SER A 186 -10.31 17.14 -23.78
N GLN A 187 -9.76 18.33 -23.51
CA GLN A 187 -8.36 18.62 -23.83
C GLN A 187 -7.42 17.83 -22.91
N THR A 188 -7.69 17.80 -21.60
CA THR A 188 -6.92 17.01 -20.62
C THR A 188 -6.83 15.53 -21.01
N ILE A 189 -7.95 14.94 -21.45
CA ILE A 189 -8.00 13.54 -21.90
C ILE A 189 -7.12 13.32 -23.12
N LEU A 190 -7.20 14.21 -24.11
CA LEU A 190 -6.40 14.09 -25.34
C LEU A 190 -4.90 14.26 -25.06
N GLU A 191 -4.53 15.15 -24.14
CA GLU A 191 -3.14 15.43 -23.75
C GLU A 191 -2.46 14.25 -23.04
N LYS A 192 -3.22 13.38 -22.36
CA LYS A 192 -2.67 12.13 -21.81
C LYS A 192 -2.05 11.24 -22.88
N ASN A 193 -2.52 11.32 -24.13
CA ASN A 193 -1.92 10.61 -25.27
C ASN A 193 -1.65 9.11 -24.98
N GLY A 194 -2.59 8.43 -24.32
CA GLY A 194 -2.51 7.01 -23.95
C GLY A 194 -1.67 6.71 -22.71
N GLU A 195 -1.23 7.71 -21.95
CA GLU A 195 -0.67 7.54 -20.60
C GLU A 195 -1.81 7.60 -19.57
N PHE A 196 -2.78 6.69 -19.71
CA PHE A 196 -3.91 6.58 -18.79
C PHE A 196 -3.56 5.71 -17.59
N ASP A 197 -4.00 6.15 -16.41
CA ASP A 197 -4.10 5.28 -15.25
C ASP A 197 -5.34 4.39 -15.42
N TYR A 198 -5.16 3.09 -15.18
CA TYR A 198 -6.19 2.11 -15.49
C TYR A 198 -6.05 0.83 -14.67
N TYR A 199 -7.16 0.12 -14.53
CA TYR A 199 -7.14 -1.25 -14.04
C TYR A 199 -8.20 -2.09 -14.77
N LEU A 200 -8.18 -3.40 -14.50
CA LEU A 200 -9.12 -4.36 -15.07
C LEU A 200 -10.03 -4.89 -13.96
N ASN A 201 -11.35 -4.79 -14.20
CA ASN A 201 -12.38 -5.30 -13.31
C ASN A 201 -13.33 -6.19 -14.12
N GLY A 202 -13.33 -7.50 -13.84
CA GLY A 202 -14.01 -8.47 -14.69
C GLY A 202 -13.60 -8.38 -16.16
N ASN A 203 -14.59 -8.19 -17.03
CA ASN A 203 -14.45 -8.00 -18.47
C ASN A 203 -14.44 -6.52 -18.87
N LYS A 204 -14.04 -5.60 -17.98
CA LYS A 204 -14.01 -4.16 -18.26
C LYS A 204 -12.60 -3.58 -18.09
N LEU A 205 -12.28 -2.64 -18.98
CA LEU A 205 -11.16 -1.72 -18.81
C LEU A 205 -11.68 -0.48 -18.10
N VAL A 206 -11.16 -0.19 -16.90
CA VAL A 206 -11.54 1.00 -16.13
C VAL A 206 -10.44 2.04 -16.25
N ILE A 207 -10.75 3.18 -16.86
CA ILE A 207 -9.87 4.36 -16.91
C ILE A 207 -10.27 5.29 -15.78
N TYR A 208 -9.31 5.76 -15.00
CA TYR A 208 -9.58 6.68 -13.90
C TYR A 208 -8.72 7.93 -13.95
N PHE A 209 -9.22 8.99 -13.32
CA PHE A 209 -8.57 10.29 -13.23
C PHE A 209 -8.44 10.68 -11.76
N GLY A 210 -7.30 11.25 -11.39
CA GLY A 210 -7.06 11.67 -10.01
C GLY A 210 -8.06 12.73 -9.54
N LEU A 211 -8.15 12.92 -8.22
CA LEU A 211 -8.93 14.02 -7.65
C LEU A 211 -8.53 15.35 -8.31
N TYR A 212 -9.52 16.18 -8.63
CA TYR A 212 -9.39 17.47 -9.30
C TYR A 212 -8.88 17.45 -10.75
N GLU A 213 -8.56 16.29 -11.31
CA GLU A 213 -7.93 16.23 -12.63
C GLU A 213 -8.90 16.67 -13.74
N ILE A 214 -10.17 16.24 -13.66
CA ILE A 214 -11.20 16.54 -14.66
C ILE A 214 -12.56 16.93 -14.06
N ALA A 215 -12.72 16.86 -12.74
CA ALA A 215 -13.96 17.17 -12.02
C ALA A 215 -13.65 17.74 -10.63
N ALA A 216 -14.66 18.34 -9.98
CA ALA A 216 -14.51 18.85 -8.62
C ALA A 216 -14.33 17.70 -7.61
N TYR A 217 -13.77 18.00 -6.42
CA TYR A 217 -13.57 17.01 -5.34
C TYR A 217 -14.82 16.19 -5.02
N ALA A 218 -15.99 16.83 -5.01
CA ALA A 218 -17.26 16.21 -4.68
C ALA A 218 -17.66 15.08 -5.64
N SER A 219 -17.10 15.07 -6.86
CA SER A 219 -17.30 14.00 -7.84
C SER A 219 -16.41 12.76 -7.57
N GLY A 220 -15.54 12.83 -6.56
CA GLY A 220 -14.59 11.76 -6.24
C GLY A 220 -13.53 11.58 -7.34
N ILE A 221 -13.03 10.35 -7.47
CA ILE A 221 -12.11 9.93 -8.54
C ILE A 221 -12.98 9.49 -9.72
N PRO A 222 -13.04 10.26 -10.83
CA PRO A 222 -13.86 9.89 -11.98
C PRO A 222 -13.36 8.61 -12.63
N GLN A 223 -14.27 7.71 -12.96
CA GLN A 223 -13.97 6.41 -13.57
C GLN A 223 -14.85 6.18 -14.79
N PHE A 224 -14.24 5.65 -15.85
CA PHE A 224 -14.92 5.32 -17.11
C PHE A 224 -14.73 3.84 -17.38
N GLU A 225 -15.82 3.10 -17.31
CA GLU A 225 -15.84 1.67 -17.61
C GLU A 225 -16.04 1.45 -19.11
N ILE A 226 -15.10 0.74 -19.73
CA ILE A 226 -15.13 0.37 -21.13
C ILE A 226 -15.28 -1.14 -21.21
N GLU A 227 -16.41 -1.58 -21.79
CA GLU A 227 -16.68 -2.98 -22.01
C GLU A 227 -15.65 -3.56 -22.98
N LEU A 228 -15.12 -4.75 -22.68
CA LEU A 228 -14.09 -5.37 -23.52
C LEU A 228 -14.54 -5.55 -24.97
N ASP A 229 -15.83 -5.80 -25.17
CA ASP A 229 -16.45 -5.96 -26.49
C ASP A 229 -16.33 -4.69 -27.37
N GLN A 230 -16.24 -3.50 -26.77
CA GLN A 230 -16.07 -2.24 -27.50
C GLN A 230 -14.65 -2.10 -28.07
N ILE A 231 -13.66 -2.76 -27.46
CA ILE A 231 -12.24 -2.60 -27.80
C ILE A 231 -11.54 -3.88 -28.28
N LYS A 232 -12.24 -5.02 -28.32
CA LYS A 232 -11.67 -6.36 -28.55
C LYS A 232 -10.81 -6.49 -29.80
N ASP A 233 -11.20 -5.86 -30.91
CA ASP A 233 -10.48 -6.01 -32.19
C ASP A 233 -9.11 -5.33 -32.15
N LEU A 234 -8.92 -4.36 -31.25
CA LEU A 234 -7.67 -3.62 -31.07
C LEU A 234 -6.77 -4.22 -29.99
N LEU A 235 -7.32 -5.01 -29.07
CA LEU A 235 -6.55 -5.65 -28.00
C LEU A 235 -5.63 -6.75 -28.52
N LYS A 236 -4.50 -6.96 -27.84
CA LYS A 236 -3.66 -8.14 -28.06
C LYS A 236 -4.44 -9.41 -27.68
N ASP A 237 -4.28 -10.48 -28.47
CA ASP A 237 -5.10 -11.68 -28.34
C ASP A 237 -4.91 -12.37 -26.98
N ASN A 238 -3.68 -12.36 -26.43
CA ASN A 238 -3.40 -12.93 -25.12
C ASN A 238 -4.12 -12.16 -24.00
N ILE A 239 -4.24 -10.84 -24.12
CA ILE A 239 -4.93 -10.00 -23.13
C ILE A 239 -6.43 -10.24 -23.22
N TYR A 240 -7.02 -10.10 -24.41
CA TYR A 240 -8.46 -10.34 -24.62
C TYR A 240 -8.88 -11.72 -24.12
N ASN A 241 -8.17 -12.79 -24.50
CA ASN A 241 -8.51 -14.14 -24.09
C ASN A 241 -8.38 -14.39 -22.59
N SER A 242 -7.52 -13.64 -21.90
CA SER A 242 -7.36 -13.77 -20.45
C SER A 242 -8.51 -13.12 -19.69
N ILE A 243 -9.09 -12.02 -20.20
CA ILE A 243 -10.01 -11.17 -19.42
C ILE A 243 -11.47 -11.22 -19.88
N LYS A 244 -11.77 -11.76 -21.07
CA LYS A 244 -13.13 -11.83 -21.64
C LYS A 244 -14.17 -12.53 -20.75
N ASP A 245 -13.74 -13.49 -19.93
CA ASP A 245 -14.59 -14.28 -19.04
C ASP A 245 -14.38 -13.89 -17.57
N GLY A 246 -13.71 -12.76 -17.31
CA GLY A 246 -13.43 -12.27 -15.97
C GLY A 246 -14.69 -11.83 -15.24
N ALA A 247 -14.78 -12.15 -13.94
CA ALA A 247 -15.89 -11.72 -13.09
C ALA A 247 -15.59 -10.40 -12.38
N GLU A 248 -16.60 -9.53 -12.26
CA GLU A 248 -16.51 -8.36 -11.39
C GLU A 248 -16.38 -8.76 -9.93
N ARG A 249 -15.77 -7.86 -9.14
CA ARG A 249 -15.55 -8.08 -7.71
C ARG A 249 -16.85 -8.07 -6.91
N GLY A 250 -16.89 -8.91 -5.89
CA GLY A 250 -18.04 -9.02 -4.98
C GLY A 250 -18.16 -7.87 -3.97
N TYR A 251 -19.33 -7.82 -3.32
CA TYR A 251 -19.65 -6.86 -2.27
C TYR A 251 -18.79 -6.99 -1.03
N ILE A 252 -18.32 -8.19 -0.70
CA ILE A 252 -17.55 -8.45 0.52
C ILE A 252 -16.38 -9.34 0.17
N ASN A 253 -15.22 -8.91 0.63
CA ASN A 253 -13.95 -9.56 0.37
C ASN A 253 -13.17 -9.71 1.66
N TYR A 254 -12.52 -10.86 1.81
CA TYR A 254 -11.58 -11.12 2.89
C TYR A 254 -10.24 -11.59 2.31
N ASN A 255 -9.16 -10.87 2.63
CA ASN A 255 -7.79 -11.15 2.17
C ASN A 255 -7.64 -11.20 0.63
N GLY A 256 -8.45 -10.44 -0.11
CA GLY A 256 -8.46 -10.45 -1.57
C GLY A 256 -9.39 -11.51 -2.19
N ASN A 257 -10.10 -12.31 -1.39
CA ASN A 257 -11.04 -13.32 -1.88
C ASN A 257 -12.50 -12.92 -1.63
N ASP A 258 -13.32 -12.99 -2.68
CA ASP A 258 -14.74 -12.66 -2.58
C ASP A 258 -15.50 -13.76 -1.82
N ILE A 259 -16.39 -13.34 -0.92
CA ILE A 259 -17.25 -14.25 -0.18
C ILE A 259 -18.38 -14.71 -1.10
N LYS A 260 -18.34 -16.00 -1.48
CA LYS A 260 -19.35 -16.59 -2.37
C LYS A 260 -20.73 -16.60 -1.73
N GLY A 261 -21.73 -16.11 -2.47
CA GLY A 261 -23.12 -16.09 -2.01
C GLY A 261 -23.40 -15.08 -0.91
N GLY A 262 -22.48 -14.14 -0.66
CA GLY A 262 -22.66 -13.07 0.31
C GLY A 262 -23.78 -12.10 -0.08
N HIS A 263 -24.46 -11.58 0.92
CA HIS A 263 -25.50 -10.57 0.77
C HIS A 263 -24.86 -9.21 0.46
N LYS A 264 -25.62 -8.34 -0.21
CA LYS A 264 -25.16 -6.99 -0.50
C LYS A 264 -24.91 -6.22 0.80
N VAL A 265 -23.90 -5.35 0.78
CA VAL A 265 -23.78 -4.27 1.75
C VAL A 265 -24.90 -3.28 1.45
N LEU A 266 -25.67 -2.91 2.47
CA LEU A 266 -26.82 -2.03 2.30
C LEU A 266 -26.48 -0.61 2.69
N GLU A 267 -27.06 0.34 1.97
CA GLU A 267 -27.02 1.75 2.33
C GLU A 267 -28.32 2.14 3.02
N LYS A 268 -28.18 2.74 4.20
CA LYS A 268 -29.25 3.48 4.88
C LYS A 268 -28.70 4.85 5.28
N ASP A 269 -28.84 5.26 6.54
CA ASP A 269 -28.13 6.43 7.08
C ASP A 269 -26.62 6.16 7.21
N MET A 270 -26.22 4.89 7.11
CA MET A 270 -24.84 4.42 7.16
C MET A 270 -24.69 3.08 6.43
N PRO A 271 -23.45 2.67 6.06
CA PRO A 271 -23.20 1.36 5.47
C PRO A 271 -23.47 0.24 6.46
N LEU A 272 -24.27 -0.74 6.05
CA LEU A 272 -24.69 -1.89 6.82
C LEU A 272 -24.13 -3.17 6.21
N ILE A 273 -23.34 -3.90 7.00
CA ILE A 273 -22.65 -5.13 6.59
C ILE A 273 -23.43 -6.33 7.10
N PRO A 274 -23.68 -7.36 6.27
CA PRO A 274 -24.29 -8.60 6.74
C PRO A 274 -23.34 -9.30 7.72
N LEU A 275 -23.74 -9.33 8.99
CA LEU A 275 -22.91 -9.74 10.11
C LEU A 275 -22.36 -11.15 9.92
N ARG A 276 -23.23 -12.09 9.51
CA ARG A 276 -22.87 -13.50 9.38
C ARG A 276 -21.80 -13.72 8.31
N ASP A 277 -22.06 -13.22 7.10
CA ASP A 277 -21.16 -13.39 5.96
C ASP A 277 -19.75 -12.91 6.30
N MET A 278 -19.67 -11.72 6.89
CA MET A 278 -18.40 -11.07 7.20
C MET A 278 -17.67 -11.73 8.37
N ALA A 279 -18.37 -11.95 9.48
CA ALA A 279 -17.74 -12.48 10.68
C ALA A 279 -17.35 -13.96 10.50
N GLU A 280 -18.16 -14.79 9.82
CA GLU A 280 -17.77 -16.17 9.51
C GLU A 280 -16.55 -16.22 8.57
N ALA A 281 -16.45 -15.30 7.60
CA ALA A 281 -15.25 -15.20 6.75
C ALA A 281 -13.98 -14.86 7.54
N MET A 282 -14.11 -14.04 8.60
CA MET A 282 -13.04 -13.74 9.56
C MET A 282 -12.82 -14.85 10.60
N GLY A 283 -13.54 -15.96 10.52
CA GLY A 283 -13.40 -17.10 11.44
C GLY A 283 -14.14 -16.95 12.77
N TYR A 284 -14.96 -15.92 12.94
CA TYR A 284 -15.85 -15.81 14.09
C TYR A 284 -16.99 -16.83 14.00
N LYS A 285 -17.40 -17.32 15.17
CA LYS A 285 -18.63 -18.12 15.30
C LYS A 285 -19.76 -17.22 15.78
N ILE A 286 -20.90 -17.30 15.09
CA ILE A 286 -22.09 -16.54 15.43
C ILE A 286 -23.20 -17.46 15.90
N SER A 287 -23.72 -17.16 17.09
CA SER A 287 -24.94 -17.73 17.64
C SER A 287 -26.02 -16.67 17.76
N TRP A 288 -27.26 -17.09 18.06
CA TRP A 288 -28.39 -16.19 18.23
C TRP A 288 -29.27 -16.66 19.39
N ASN A 289 -29.80 -15.73 20.17
CA ASN A 289 -30.87 -16.03 21.11
C ASN A 289 -31.91 -14.90 21.18
N ARG A 290 -33.08 -15.20 21.75
CA ARG A 290 -34.23 -14.29 21.77
C ARG A 290 -34.02 -13.02 22.62
N ASN A 291 -33.19 -13.10 23.66
CA ASN A 291 -33.00 -12.00 24.61
C ASN A 291 -31.88 -11.06 24.17
N ASP A 292 -30.86 -11.60 23.49
CA ASP A 292 -29.59 -10.94 23.24
C ASP A 292 -29.30 -10.73 21.74
N GLY A 293 -30.17 -11.20 20.86
CA GLY A 293 -29.97 -11.11 19.41
C GLY A 293 -28.78 -11.94 18.93
N ALA A 294 -28.01 -11.40 17.96
CA ALA A 294 -26.80 -12.05 17.48
C ALA A 294 -25.65 -11.93 18.50
N ILE A 295 -24.91 -13.02 18.65
CA ILE A 295 -23.84 -13.19 19.63
C ILE A 295 -22.60 -13.67 18.89
N ILE A 296 -21.47 -12.98 19.09
CA ILE A 296 -20.17 -13.44 18.60
C ILE A 296 -19.51 -14.23 19.73
N ASP A 297 -19.19 -15.49 19.48
CA ASP A 297 -18.56 -16.36 20.47
C ASP A 297 -17.26 -15.72 21.00
N GLY A 298 -17.15 -15.59 22.33
CA GLY A 298 -16.01 -14.95 22.99
C GLY A 298 -16.05 -13.41 23.05
N LYS A 299 -16.96 -12.74 22.33
CA LYS A 299 -17.19 -11.28 22.40
C LYS A 299 -18.52 -10.91 23.04
N GLY A 300 -19.47 -11.84 23.05
CA GLY A 300 -20.78 -11.66 23.68
C GLY A 300 -21.85 -11.12 22.72
N ALA A 301 -22.95 -10.67 23.31
CA ALA A 301 -24.10 -10.14 22.58
C ALA A 301 -23.75 -8.81 21.91
N ILE A 302 -24.18 -8.65 20.66
CA ILE A 302 -24.15 -7.36 19.99
C ILE A 302 -25.30 -6.52 20.54
N LYS A 303 -25.06 -5.25 20.86
CA LYS A 303 -26.14 -4.40 21.39
C LYS A 303 -27.26 -4.26 20.37
N ASP A 304 -28.52 -4.32 20.84
CA ASP A 304 -29.71 -4.30 19.99
C ASP A 304 -29.79 -3.05 19.10
N ASP A 305 -29.32 -1.91 19.58
CA ASP A 305 -29.28 -0.64 18.83
C ASP A 305 -28.27 -0.64 17.67
N SER A 306 -27.43 -1.67 17.59
CA SER A 306 -26.38 -1.85 16.58
C SER A 306 -26.73 -2.95 15.57
N GLN A 307 -27.92 -3.56 15.65
CA GLN A 307 -28.36 -4.64 14.77
C GLN A 307 -29.60 -4.25 13.95
N PHE A 308 -29.60 -4.60 12.67
CA PHE A 308 -30.73 -4.40 11.75
C PHE A 308 -31.09 -5.73 11.10
N ILE A 309 -32.32 -6.19 11.29
CA ILE A 309 -32.79 -7.42 10.64
C ILE A 309 -33.59 -7.04 9.39
N ILE A 310 -33.05 -7.37 8.22
CA ILE A 310 -33.63 -7.06 6.91
C ILE A 310 -33.71 -8.37 6.12
N ASP A 311 -34.92 -8.75 5.70
CA ASP A 311 -35.19 -10.01 4.99
C ASP A 311 -34.60 -11.26 5.67
N GLY A 312 -34.59 -11.26 7.01
CA GLY A 312 -34.06 -12.37 7.81
C GLY A 312 -32.54 -12.38 8.00
N ILE A 313 -31.82 -11.39 7.46
CA ILE A 313 -30.37 -11.23 7.59
C ILE A 313 -30.08 -10.19 8.67
N THR A 314 -29.16 -10.50 9.57
CA THR A 314 -28.68 -9.54 10.57
C THR A 314 -27.56 -8.69 9.97
N TYR A 315 -27.76 -7.39 9.96
CA TYR A 315 -26.81 -6.39 9.55
C TYR A 315 -26.30 -5.60 10.74
N VAL A 316 -25.05 -5.16 10.67
CA VAL A 316 -24.44 -4.25 11.65
C VAL A 316 -23.75 -3.09 10.92
N PRO A 317 -23.62 -1.91 11.55
CA PRO A 317 -22.84 -0.81 11.00
C PRO A 317 -21.41 -1.22 10.65
N PHE A 318 -20.84 -0.65 9.59
CA PHE A 318 -19.41 -0.80 9.26
C PHE A 318 -18.50 -0.56 10.50
N GLN A 319 -18.82 0.47 11.29
CA GLN A 319 -18.10 0.85 12.51
C GLN A 319 -18.11 -0.24 13.57
N PHE A 320 -19.05 -1.19 13.55
CA PHE A 320 -19.03 -2.30 14.50
C PHE A 320 -17.77 -3.16 14.30
N PHE A 321 -17.43 -3.51 13.05
CA PHE A 321 -16.24 -4.30 12.76
C PHE A 321 -14.95 -3.53 13.09
N ARG A 322 -14.89 -2.25 12.69
CA ARG A 322 -13.70 -1.42 12.91
C ARG A 322 -13.52 -1.04 14.39
N ASP A 323 -14.53 -0.48 15.03
CA ASP A 323 -14.40 0.19 16.34
C ASP A 323 -14.69 -0.77 17.50
N THR A 324 -15.52 -1.81 17.31
CA THR A 324 -15.84 -2.79 18.36
C THR A 324 -15.01 -4.06 18.26
N LEU A 325 -14.82 -4.58 17.05
CA LEU A 325 -14.03 -5.79 16.84
C LEU A 325 -12.55 -5.50 16.56
N ASP A 326 -12.17 -4.25 16.29
CA ASP A 326 -10.79 -3.86 15.92
C ASP A 326 -10.30 -4.63 14.67
N GLU A 327 -11.20 -4.78 13.69
CA GLU A 327 -10.90 -5.44 12.41
C GLU A 327 -10.26 -4.48 11.41
N ASN A 328 -9.40 -5.04 10.55
CA ASN A 328 -8.84 -4.28 9.44
C ASN A 328 -9.81 -4.30 8.26
N ILE A 329 -10.75 -3.37 8.27
CA ILE A 329 -11.86 -3.31 7.33
C ILE A 329 -11.97 -1.94 6.69
N TYR A 330 -12.20 -1.93 5.39
CA TYR A 330 -12.28 -0.75 4.55
C TYR A 330 -13.57 -0.79 3.74
N LEU A 331 -14.10 0.40 3.50
CA LEU A 331 -15.29 0.61 2.70
C LEU A 331 -14.88 1.16 1.34
N GLY A 332 -15.33 0.52 0.27
CA GLY A 332 -15.16 0.97 -1.10
C GLY A 332 -16.50 0.95 -1.83
N TYR A 333 -16.41 1.08 -3.15
CA TYR A 333 -17.56 1.08 -4.06
C TYR A 333 -17.32 0.10 -5.20
N LEU A 334 -18.39 -0.54 -5.65
CA LEU A 334 -18.41 -1.30 -6.91
C LEU A 334 -18.74 -0.36 -8.08
N SER A 335 -18.59 -0.90 -9.29
CA SER A 335 -18.93 -0.30 -10.59
C SER A 335 -20.33 0.31 -10.63
N ASP A 336 -21.31 -0.38 -10.04
CA ASP A 336 -22.72 0.03 -9.98
C ASP A 336 -23.02 1.09 -8.90
N GLY A 337 -21.98 1.61 -8.22
CA GLY A 337 -22.08 2.58 -7.15
C GLY A 337 -22.46 2.00 -5.79
N SER A 338 -22.70 0.69 -5.68
CA SER A 338 -23.01 0.05 -4.41
C SER A 338 -21.78 -0.06 -3.51
N PHE A 339 -22.00 -0.12 -2.19
CA PHE A 339 -20.92 -0.32 -1.23
C PHE A 339 -20.27 -1.68 -1.38
N ALA A 340 -18.95 -1.67 -1.24
CA ALA A 340 -18.11 -2.84 -1.14
C ALA A 340 -17.32 -2.80 0.17
N VAL A 341 -17.06 -3.96 0.74
CA VAL A 341 -16.24 -4.14 1.94
C VAL A 341 -15.00 -4.93 1.56
N ARG A 342 -13.85 -4.42 1.97
CA ARG A 342 -12.56 -5.11 1.90
C ARG A 342 -12.04 -5.30 3.30
N ALA A 343 -11.76 -6.53 3.69
CA ALA A 343 -11.14 -6.80 4.97
C ALA A 343 -9.93 -7.69 4.86
N PHE A 344 -9.07 -7.55 5.86
CA PHE A 344 -7.77 -8.18 5.89
C PHE A 344 -7.48 -8.72 7.28
N ASP A 345 -6.62 -9.72 7.34
CA ASP A 345 -6.06 -10.18 8.61
C ASP A 345 -5.44 -9.02 9.39
N LYS A 346 -5.63 -9.03 10.71
CA LYS A 346 -5.18 -7.93 11.57
C LYS A 346 -3.67 -7.78 11.60
N ASP A 347 -2.96 -8.91 11.58
CA ASP A 347 -1.53 -8.97 11.81
C ASP A 347 -0.74 -9.21 10.50
N GLY A 348 -1.43 -9.57 9.42
CA GLY A 348 -0.80 -9.98 8.17
C GLY A 348 0.12 -11.20 8.34
N TYR A 349 1.02 -11.40 7.37
CA TYR A 349 2.10 -12.37 7.52
C TYR A 349 3.30 -11.75 8.25
N GLU A 350 3.90 -12.52 9.15
CA GLU A 350 5.05 -12.05 9.92
C GLU A 350 6.26 -11.80 9.00
N ASN A 351 6.73 -10.55 8.99
CA ASN A 351 7.97 -10.18 8.31
C ASN A 351 8.69 -9.03 9.02
N ASN A 352 10.00 -8.99 8.87
CA ASN A 352 10.83 -7.99 9.54
C ASN A 352 10.65 -6.59 8.95
N PHE A 353 10.36 -6.49 7.65
CA PHE A 353 10.22 -5.22 6.96
C PHE A 353 9.08 -4.39 7.58
N ASP A 354 7.89 -4.96 7.70
CA ASP A 354 6.69 -4.30 8.21
C ASP A 354 6.83 -3.87 9.68
N ARG A 355 7.57 -4.65 10.47
CA ARG A 355 7.89 -4.29 11.86
C ARG A 355 8.85 -3.10 11.93
N LEU A 356 9.88 -3.11 11.09
CA LEU A 356 11.00 -2.16 11.14
C LEU A 356 10.69 -0.83 10.45
N ILE A 357 9.87 -0.85 9.39
CA ILE A 357 9.53 0.36 8.62
C ILE A 357 8.71 1.36 9.43
N LYS A 358 8.10 0.90 10.52
CA LYS A 358 7.37 1.76 11.46
C LYS A 358 8.23 2.89 12.01
N ASP A 359 9.55 2.74 12.08
CA ASP A 359 10.46 3.79 12.58
C ASP A 359 10.83 4.83 11.51
N PHE A 360 10.44 4.63 10.25
CA PHE A 360 10.84 5.50 9.14
C PHE A 360 10.02 6.79 9.08
N ARG A 361 10.69 7.91 8.84
CA ARG A 361 10.06 9.17 8.44
C ARG A 361 10.99 9.91 7.50
N PHE A 362 10.48 10.93 6.84
CA PHE A 362 11.34 11.84 6.10
C PHE A 362 12.20 12.72 7.03
N PRO A 363 13.49 12.87 6.72
CA PRO A 363 14.33 13.86 7.39
C PRO A 363 14.00 15.27 6.90
N SER A 364 14.09 16.24 7.81
CA SER A 364 13.86 17.67 7.58
C SER A 364 15.11 18.41 7.06
N SER A 365 16.28 17.78 7.14
CA SER A 365 17.55 18.33 6.65
C SER A 365 18.47 17.24 6.11
N GLU A 366 19.49 17.65 5.37
CA GLU A 366 20.52 16.74 4.85
C GLU A 366 21.32 16.10 5.98
N LYS A 367 21.59 16.85 7.06
CA LYS A 367 22.32 16.35 8.23
C LYS A 367 21.50 15.29 8.95
N GLU A 368 20.21 15.55 9.15
CA GLU A 368 19.30 14.60 9.79
C GLU A 368 19.18 13.31 8.97
N ALA A 369 19.16 13.38 7.64
CA ALA A 369 19.14 12.19 6.80
C ALA A 369 20.34 11.26 7.05
N VAL A 370 21.53 11.85 7.20
CA VAL A 370 22.77 11.12 7.47
C VAL A 370 22.80 10.58 8.90
N GLU A 371 22.30 11.34 9.87
CA GLU A 371 22.14 10.89 11.27
C GLU A 371 21.17 9.71 11.36
N MET A 372 19.99 9.83 10.77
CA MET A 372 19.00 8.75 10.72
C MET A 372 19.55 7.50 10.02
N TYR A 373 20.34 7.65 8.96
CA TYR A 373 21.00 6.52 8.31
C TYR A 373 22.01 5.85 9.25
N ALA A 374 22.80 6.63 9.98
CA ALA A 374 23.76 6.11 10.96
C ALA A 374 23.08 5.37 12.11
N ASP A 375 21.99 5.93 12.63
CA ASP A 375 21.16 5.32 13.66
C ASP A 375 20.51 4.03 13.18
N ALA A 376 20.02 4.00 11.94
CA ALA A 376 19.43 2.82 11.32
C ALA A 376 20.46 1.70 11.08
N VAL A 377 21.71 2.04 10.74
CA VAL A 377 22.83 1.08 10.68
C VAL A 377 23.17 0.54 12.07
N THR A 378 23.22 1.42 13.07
CA THR A 378 23.57 1.05 14.47
C THR A 378 22.52 0.13 15.09
N SER A 379 21.24 0.46 14.88
CA SER A 379 20.08 -0.31 15.36
C SER A 379 19.73 -1.51 14.48
N ARG A 380 20.49 -1.76 13.40
CA ARG A 380 20.26 -2.87 12.45
C ARG A 380 18.94 -2.78 11.68
N ASN A 381 18.33 -1.60 11.63
CA ASN A 381 17.08 -1.35 10.94
C ASN A 381 17.35 -1.11 9.43
N GLY A 382 17.32 -2.19 8.65
CA GLY A 382 17.49 -2.13 7.19
C GLY A 382 16.28 -1.54 6.46
N ALA A 383 15.09 -1.56 7.06
CA ALA A 383 13.89 -0.98 6.45
C ALA A 383 13.95 0.56 6.46
N VAL A 384 14.39 1.17 7.57
CA VAL A 384 14.66 2.61 7.66
C VAL A 384 15.82 3.02 6.76
N GLN A 385 16.91 2.22 6.71
CA GLN A 385 17.98 2.45 5.74
C GLN A 385 17.43 2.51 4.32
N TYR A 386 16.63 1.51 3.92
CA TYR A 386 15.99 1.43 2.60
C TYR A 386 15.04 2.61 2.34
N GLY A 387 14.26 3.02 3.35
CA GLY A 387 13.38 4.18 3.29
C GLY A 387 14.11 5.48 3.00
N LEU A 388 15.31 5.67 3.58
CA LEU A 388 16.14 6.85 3.36
C LEU A 388 16.80 6.90 1.97
N LEU A 389 16.89 5.79 1.25
CA LEU A 389 17.55 5.73 -0.06
C LEU A 389 16.71 6.41 -1.15
N SER A 390 17.38 7.05 -2.12
CA SER A 390 16.76 7.43 -3.39
C SER A 390 16.36 6.21 -4.19
N ASP A 391 15.44 6.36 -5.16
CA ASP A 391 14.96 5.24 -5.99
C ASP A 391 16.08 4.47 -6.70
N LYS A 392 17.11 5.20 -7.15
CA LYS A 392 18.30 4.60 -7.74
C LYS A 392 19.02 3.70 -6.73
N LEU A 393 19.26 4.19 -5.52
CA LEU A 393 19.93 3.40 -4.48
C LEU A 393 19.06 2.27 -3.95
N ARG A 394 17.74 2.46 -3.84
CA ARG A 394 16.79 1.39 -3.54
C ARG A 394 16.98 0.23 -4.51
N LYS A 395 16.97 0.51 -5.81
CA LYS A 395 17.20 -0.50 -6.86
C LYS A 395 18.58 -1.17 -6.74
N GLU A 396 19.64 -0.41 -6.48
CA GLU A 396 21.00 -0.95 -6.33
C GLU A 396 21.19 -1.82 -5.08
N LYS A 397 20.50 -1.49 -3.98
CA LYS A 397 20.67 -2.14 -2.67
C LYS A 397 19.59 -3.18 -2.34
N TYR A 398 18.54 -3.26 -3.13
CA TYR A 398 17.37 -4.11 -2.86
C TYR A 398 17.74 -5.56 -2.56
N SER A 399 18.48 -6.23 -3.45
CA SER A 399 18.82 -7.66 -3.28
C SER A 399 19.55 -7.91 -1.95
N THR A 400 20.53 -7.07 -1.64
CA THR A 400 21.32 -7.20 -0.40
C THR A 400 20.45 -7.00 0.85
N LEU A 401 19.59 -5.99 0.87
CA LEU A 401 18.73 -5.73 2.02
C LEU A 401 17.63 -6.79 2.16
N TYR A 402 17.08 -7.24 1.04
CA TYR A 402 16.06 -8.29 0.99
C TYR A 402 16.61 -9.65 1.46
N GLU A 403 17.81 -10.04 1.02
CA GLU A 403 18.49 -11.27 1.48
C GLU A 403 18.79 -11.26 3.00
N LEU A 404 18.99 -10.08 3.57
CA LEU A 404 19.14 -9.88 5.02
C LEU A 404 17.80 -9.77 5.76
N ASN A 405 16.67 -9.95 5.06
CA ASN A 405 15.32 -9.73 5.58
C ASN A 405 15.21 -8.36 6.29
N PHE A 406 15.86 -7.35 5.73
CA PHE A 406 15.95 -5.99 6.26
C PHE A 406 16.50 -5.86 7.69
N VAL A 407 17.16 -6.88 8.22
CA VAL A 407 17.92 -6.82 9.49
C VAL A 407 19.40 -6.78 9.13
N THR A 408 20.02 -5.60 9.20
CA THR A 408 21.39 -5.39 8.73
C THR A 408 22.44 -5.64 9.83
N GLY A 409 23.70 -5.84 9.45
CA GLY A 409 24.80 -6.05 10.39
C GLY A 409 24.79 -7.43 11.06
N THR A 410 25.60 -7.59 12.12
CA THR A 410 25.76 -8.87 12.84
C THR A 410 25.85 -8.64 14.35
N SER A 411 25.74 -9.72 15.14
CA SER A 411 25.91 -9.64 16.60
C SER A 411 27.34 -9.32 17.03
N SER A 412 28.35 -9.65 16.21
CA SER A 412 29.77 -9.33 16.41
C SER A 412 30.52 -9.49 15.07
N PRO A 413 31.25 -8.47 14.58
CA PRO A 413 31.32 -7.14 15.16
C PRO A 413 29.99 -6.37 15.08
N TRP A 414 29.67 -5.61 16.12
CA TRP A 414 28.52 -4.69 16.16
C TRP A 414 28.99 -3.24 16.14
N VAL A 415 28.12 -2.34 15.67
CA VAL A 415 28.35 -0.89 15.76
C VAL A 415 28.17 -0.44 17.21
N ASP A 416 29.23 0.04 17.83
CA ASP A 416 29.24 0.57 19.20
C ASP A 416 28.94 2.07 19.24
N SER A 417 29.50 2.82 18.28
CA SER A 417 29.27 4.26 18.13
C SER A 417 29.62 4.70 16.71
N TYR A 418 29.24 5.93 16.35
CA TYR A 418 29.63 6.53 15.08
C TYR A 418 30.00 8.00 15.26
N LYS A 419 30.78 8.52 14.30
CA LYS A 419 31.09 9.95 14.17
C LYS A 419 30.75 10.42 12.77
N ILE A 420 30.01 11.53 12.67
CA ILE A 420 29.67 12.18 11.40
C ILE A 420 30.52 13.43 11.23
N SER A 421 31.10 13.60 10.04
CA SER A 421 31.86 14.80 9.66
C SER A 421 31.40 15.29 8.29
N LYS A 422 31.09 16.60 8.15
CA LYS A 422 30.76 17.20 6.86
C LYS A 422 32.03 17.28 6.00
N THR A 423 32.00 16.73 4.79
CA THR A 423 33.14 16.68 3.86
C THR A 423 32.96 17.56 2.63
N GLY A 424 31.75 18.06 2.40
CA GLY A 424 31.43 19.02 1.35
C GLY A 424 29.95 19.36 1.33
N ASP A 425 29.49 19.96 0.23
CA ASP A 425 28.07 20.22 0.02
C ASP A 425 27.31 18.90 -0.06
N TYR A 426 26.27 18.78 0.78
CA TYR A 426 25.43 17.57 0.89
C TYR A 426 26.21 16.28 1.18
N SER A 427 27.50 16.39 1.51
CA SER A 427 28.44 15.27 1.56
C SER A 427 29.00 15.14 2.96
N TYR A 428 28.94 13.92 3.48
CA TYR A 428 29.30 13.58 4.85
C TYR A 428 30.15 12.31 4.85
N ARG A 429 30.96 12.18 5.90
CA ARG A 429 31.66 10.95 6.24
C ARG A 429 31.10 10.40 7.54
N ILE A 430 30.79 9.11 7.56
CA ILE A 430 30.45 8.39 8.79
C ILE A 430 31.57 7.40 9.10
N ASP A 431 32.16 7.54 10.28
CA ASP A 431 33.10 6.58 10.83
C ASP A 431 32.39 5.76 11.92
N PHE A 432 32.05 4.51 11.62
CA PHE A 432 31.47 3.56 12.58
C PHE A 432 32.57 2.85 13.36
N THR A 433 32.52 2.96 14.68
CA THR A 433 33.35 2.16 15.58
C THR A 433 32.67 0.82 15.82
N LEU A 434 33.35 -0.25 15.41
CA LEU A 434 32.90 -1.63 15.53
C LEU A 434 33.61 -2.29 16.71
N LYS A 435 32.87 -3.06 17.51
CA LYS A 435 33.41 -3.88 18.60
C LYS A 435 33.05 -5.34 18.43
N THR A 436 33.89 -6.22 18.94
CA THR A 436 33.57 -7.64 19.13
C THR A 436 33.40 -7.96 20.62
N SER A 437 33.10 -9.22 20.93
CA SER A 437 33.08 -9.70 22.32
C SER A 437 34.46 -9.68 22.99
N VAL A 438 35.54 -9.43 22.23
CA VAL A 438 36.88 -9.20 22.76
C VAL A 438 37.04 -7.69 23.04
N PRO A 439 37.21 -7.26 24.30
CA PRO A 439 37.11 -5.85 24.69
C PRO A 439 38.02 -4.87 23.93
N ASP A 440 39.22 -5.31 23.57
CA ASP A 440 40.23 -4.49 22.89
C ASP A 440 40.21 -4.64 21.35
N ASP A 441 39.34 -5.50 20.82
CA ASP A 441 39.19 -5.73 19.39
C ASP A 441 38.18 -4.74 18.81
N VAL A 442 38.71 -3.56 18.51
CA VAL A 442 37.98 -2.41 17.95
C VAL A 442 38.46 -2.16 16.53
N SER A 443 37.52 -1.99 15.61
CA SER A 443 37.81 -1.58 14.24
C SER A 443 36.94 -0.41 13.81
N THR A 444 37.28 0.22 12.70
CA THR A 444 36.51 1.33 12.13
C THR A 444 36.10 0.99 10.71
N SER A 445 34.84 1.24 10.37
CA SER A 445 34.34 1.21 9.01
C SER A 445 33.88 2.61 8.61
N THR A 446 34.40 3.12 7.50
CA THR A 446 34.16 4.47 7.02
C THR A 446 33.31 4.43 5.76
N PHE A 447 32.29 5.29 5.69
CA PHE A 447 31.45 5.48 4.51
C PHE A 447 31.36 6.96 4.16
N ASP A 448 31.51 7.28 2.87
CA ASP A 448 31.22 8.62 2.35
C ASP A 448 29.78 8.64 1.79
N ILE A 449 28.94 9.52 2.33
CA ILE A 449 27.51 9.61 2.06
C ILE A 449 27.16 10.94 1.42
N LYS A 450 26.23 10.92 0.46
CA LYS A 450 25.55 12.13 -0.03
C LYS A 450 24.06 12.10 0.31
N ALA A 451 23.54 13.22 0.79
CA ALA A 451 22.13 13.41 1.11
C ALA A 451 21.57 14.65 0.38
N GLU A 452 20.67 14.44 -0.57
CA GLU A 452 20.13 15.48 -1.46
C GLU A 452 18.60 15.46 -1.45
N GLN A 453 17.96 16.58 -1.81
CA GLN A 453 16.52 16.62 -1.98
C GLN A 453 16.12 15.90 -3.28
N VAL A 454 15.19 14.95 -3.16
CA VAL A 454 14.57 14.24 -4.27
C VAL A 454 13.07 14.26 -4.02
N ASN A 455 12.30 14.86 -4.94
CA ASN A 455 10.86 15.06 -4.78
C ASN A 455 10.51 15.70 -3.43
N GLU A 456 11.14 16.84 -3.11
CA GLU A 456 10.94 17.62 -1.88
C GLU A 456 11.38 16.94 -0.57
N SER A 457 11.80 15.67 -0.63
CA SER A 457 12.27 14.91 0.52
C SER A 457 13.78 14.73 0.53
N TRP A 458 14.41 14.83 1.71
CA TRP A 458 15.84 14.52 1.87
C TRP A 458 16.08 13.02 1.79
N ARG A 459 16.94 12.60 0.85
CA ARG A 459 17.27 11.19 0.61
C ARG A 459 18.78 10.99 0.55
N ILE A 460 19.23 9.81 0.92
CA ILE A 460 20.59 9.34 0.63
C ILE A 460 20.68 8.99 -0.86
N THR A 461 21.58 9.67 -1.58
CA THR A 461 21.76 9.51 -3.04
C THR A 461 23.08 8.83 -3.41
N SER A 462 24.03 8.74 -2.48
CA SER A 462 25.28 8.00 -2.66
C SER A 462 25.79 7.45 -1.34
N ILE A 463 26.33 6.22 -1.37
CA ILE A 463 27.06 5.58 -0.28
C ILE A 463 28.31 4.94 -0.90
N LYS A 464 29.51 5.34 -0.47
CA LYS A 464 30.80 4.88 -1.01
C LYS A 464 31.74 4.36 0.06
#